data_AF-A0A1Y4DHN2-F1
#
_entry.id   AF-A0A1Y4DHN2-F1
#
_cell.length_a   1.000
_cell.length_b   1.000
_cell.length_c   1.000
_cell.angle_alpha   90.00
_cell.angle_beta   90.00
_cell.angle_gamma   90.00
#
_symmetry.space_group_name_H-M   'P 1'
#
loop_
_entity.id
_entity.type
_entity.pdbx_description
1 polymer ?
#
loop_
_entity_poly.entity_id
_entity_poly.type
_entity_poly.pdbx_seq_one_letter_code
_entity_poly.pdbx_strand_id
1 'polypeptide(L)'
;MGFFDWLRRKNDEPSAVSSAPASAPAPAPAAPAAPKEEWEPVPAFLPVDASEHRPVIVAATAIAAGDRPDSQMVVRRVSVVNPEHRLVSCIASSIAAGALENSQFVVKGVYKKK
;
A
#
# COMPACT_ATOMS: atom_id res chain seq x y z
N MET A 1 12.93 -33.36 -3.20
CA MET A 1 13.85 -32.25 -2.89
C MET A 1 13.07 -30.95 -2.98
N GLY A 2 12.73 -30.39 -1.82
CA GLY A 2 11.72 -29.35 -1.68
C GLY A 2 12.31 -27.95 -1.73
N PHE A 3 11.49 -27.01 -2.19
CA PHE A 3 11.76 -25.57 -2.30
C PHE A 3 12.37 -24.93 -1.02
N PHE A 4 12.08 -25.49 0.15
CA PHE A 4 12.59 -24.99 1.44
C PHE A 4 14.09 -25.28 1.68
N ASP A 5 14.69 -26.28 1.01
CA ASP A 5 16.13 -26.56 1.08
C ASP A 5 16.95 -25.48 0.35
N TRP A 6 16.43 -25.00 -0.78
CA TRP A 6 17.04 -23.92 -1.56
C TRP A 6 17.10 -22.59 -0.80
N LEU A 7 16.06 -22.28 -0.02
CA LEU A 7 15.99 -21.05 0.75
C LEU A 7 16.99 -21.00 1.91
N ARG A 8 17.32 -22.16 2.50
CA ARG A 8 18.25 -22.24 3.63
C ARG A 8 19.71 -22.14 3.18
N ARG A 9 20.05 -22.72 2.02
CA ARG A 9 21.40 -22.69 1.45
C ARG A 9 21.88 -21.29 1.09
N LYS A 10 20.96 -20.41 0.72
CA LYS A 10 21.27 -19.00 0.39
C LYS A 10 21.71 -18.18 1.61
N ASN A 11 21.48 -18.68 2.83
CA ASN A 11 21.79 -17.97 4.07
C ASN A 11 23.11 -18.44 4.72
N ASP A 12 23.81 -19.41 4.13
CA ASP A 12 25.00 -20.08 4.70
C ASP A 12 26.32 -19.80 3.95
N GLU A 13 26.37 -18.86 2.99
CA GLU A 13 27.64 -18.44 2.40
C GLU A 13 28.27 -17.27 3.19
N PRO A 14 29.45 -17.46 3.81
CA PRO A 14 30.19 -16.38 4.47
C PRO A 14 30.97 -15.53 3.44
N SER A 15 30.92 -14.22 3.67
CA SER A 15 31.57 -13.15 2.90
C SER A 15 33.06 -13.37 2.62
N ALA A 16 33.47 -13.20 1.35
CA ALA A 16 34.85 -12.85 0.99
C ALA A 16 34.94 -11.97 -0.29
N VAL A 17 35.12 -10.66 -0.04
CA VAL A 17 36.05 -9.70 -0.68
C VAL A 17 35.99 -9.37 -2.19
N SER A 18 35.58 -8.12 -2.44
CA SER A 18 36.15 -7.09 -3.34
C SER A 18 36.00 -7.14 -4.87
N SER A 19 35.24 -6.17 -5.39
CA SER A 19 35.76 -5.16 -6.33
C SER A 19 34.81 -3.95 -6.41
N ALA A 20 35.33 -2.74 -6.22
CA ALA A 20 34.69 -1.45 -6.52
C ALA A 20 35.53 -0.71 -7.59
N PRO A 21 35.10 0.41 -8.22
CA PRO A 21 33.82 1.13 -8.08
C PRO A 21 33.15 1.48 -9.44
N ALA A 22 31.83 1.61 -9.46
CA ALA A 22 31.13 2.39 -10.49
C ALA A 22 29.97 3.13 -9.82
N SER A 23 29.98 4.45 -10.00
CA SER A 23 29.10 5.45 -9.40
C SER A 23 27.63 5.04 -9.35
N ALA A 24 27.10 4.83 -8.14
CA ALA A 24 25.66 4.73 -7.88
C ALA A 24 25.24 5.97 -7.09
N PRO A 25 24.17 6.69 -7.50
CA PRO A 25 23.73 7.90 -6.83
C PRO A 25 23.33 7.60 -5.39
N ALA A 26 23.69 8.54 -4.51
CA ALA A 26 23.51 8.46 -3.07
C ALA A 26 22.09 8.00 -2.68
N PRO A 27 21.94 7.15 -1.65
CA PRO A 27 20.63 6.82 -1.11
C PRO A 27 19.97 8.12 -0.64
N ALA A 28 18.82 8.43 -1.23
CA ALA A 28 17.97 9.53 -0.78
C ALA A 28 17.79 9.42 0.74
N PRO A 29 17.91 10.52 1.50
CA PRO A 29 17.84 10.48 2.95
C PRO A 29 16.52 9.83 3.36
N ALA A 30 16.62 8.75 4.12
CA ALA A 30 15.49 8.15 4.79
C ALA A 30 14.80 9.25 5.59
N ALA A 31 13.54 9.53 5.26
CA ALA A 31 12.72 10.47 5.98
C ALA A 31 12.79 10.14 7.49
N PRO A 32 12.97 11.14 8.37
CA PRO A 32 13.13 10.90 9.79
C PRO A 32 11.93 10.13 10.31
N ALA A 33 12.18 9.02 10.99
CA ALA A 33 11.16 8.31 11.75
C ALA A 33 10.63 9.27 12.82
N ALA A 34 9.43 9.81 12.58
CA ALA A 34 8.74 10.67 13.53
C ALA A 34 8.62 9.96 14.90
N PRO A 35 8.71 10.69 16.02
CA PRO A 35 8.62 10.12 17.36
C PRO A 35 7.34 9.28 17.49
N LYS A 36 7.52 8.01 17.86
CA LYS A 36 6.49 6.96 17.79
C LYS A 36 5.30 7.14 18.74
N GLU A 37 5.33 8.12 19.64
CA GLU A 37 4.37 8.18 20.76
C GLU A 37 3.16 9.09 20.53
N GLU A 38 3.16 9.99 19.55
CA GLU A 38 2.08 10.99 19.38
C GLU A 38 1.16 10.77 18.16
N TRP A 39 1.47 9.85 17.25
CA TRP A 39 0.78 9.73 15.97
C TRP A 39 -0.06 8.44 15.88
N GLU A 40 -1.35 8.58 15.59
CA GLU A 40 -2.29 7.48 15.34
C GLU A 40 -2.53 7.33 13.82
N PRO A 41 -2.44 6.11 13.26
CA PRO A 41 -2.70 5.90 11.84
C PRO A 41 -4.18 6.13 11.52
N VAL A 42 -4.44 6.92 10.49
CA VAL A 42 -5.79 7.10 9.93
C VAL A 42 -5.98 6.02 8.85
N PRO A 43 -6.94 5.08 8.99
CA PRO A 43 -7.13 4.04 8.00
C PRO A 43 -7.74 4.60 6.71
N ALA A 44 -7.35 4.05 5.56
CA ALA A 44 -7.89 4.46 4.25
C ALA A 44 -9.35 4.03 4.03
N PHE A 45 -9.75 2.92 4.66
CA PHE A 45 -11.10 2.37 4.55
C PHE A 45 -11.65 2.08 5.95
N LEU A 46 -12.92 2.43 6.14
CA LEU A 46 -13.68 2.14 7.35
C LEU A 46 -14.57 0.92 7.09
N PRO A 47 -14.59 -0.07 8.01
CA PRO A 47 -15.52 -1.19 7.90
C PRO A 47 -16.95 -0.68 8.05
N VAL A 48 -17.86 -1.24 7.26
CA VAL A 48 -19.29 -0.92 7.28
C VAL A 48 -20.10 -2.20 7.30
N ASP A 49 -21.36 -2.12 7.73
CA ASP A 49 -22.27 -3.25 7.63
C ASP A 49 -22.61 -3.54 6.16
N ALA A 50 -22.32 -4.76 5.71
CA ALA A 50 -22.62 -5.20 4.36
C ALA A 50 -24.14 -5.20 4.09
N SER A 51 -24.97 -5.36 5.12
CA SER A 51 -26.42 -5.42 4.95
C SER A 51 -27.03 -4.10 4.46
N GLU A 52 -26.44 -2.97 4.85
CA GLU A 52 -26.85 -1.62 4.43
C GLU A 52 -26.40 -1.28 3.00
N HIS A 53 -25.39 -2.00 2.48
CA HIS A 53 -24.76 -1.74 1.19
C HIS A 53 -25.06 -2.81 0.12
N ARG A 54 -26.16 -3.55 0.26
CA ARG A 54 -26.61 -4.59 -0.70
C ARG A 54 -26.61 -4.14 -2.17
N PRO A 55 -27.11 -2.94 -2.54
CA PRO A 55 -27.14 -2.53 -3.94
C PRO A 55 -25.74 -2.49 -4.59
N VAL A 56 -24.74 -2.01 -3.83
CA VAL A 56 -23.35 -1.93 -4.30
C VAL A 56 -22.74 -3.32 -4.43
N ILE A 57 -23.02 -4.22 -3.49
CA ILE A 57 -22.59 -5.62 -3.53
C ILE A 57 -23.11 -6.32 -4.78
N VAL A 58 -24.41 -6.18 -5.07
CA VAL A 58 -25.05 -6.79 -6.24
C VAL A 58 -24.47 -6.21 -7.54
N ALA A 59 -24.30 -4.88 -7.63
CA ALA A 59 -23.70 -4.26 -8.80
C ALA A 59 -22.25 -4.74 -9.03
N ALA A 60 -21.42 -4.75 -7.98
CA ALA A 60 -20.04 -5.20 -8.06
C ALA A 60 -19.92 -6.68 -8.45
N THR A 61 -20.78 -7.54 -7.90
CA THR A 61 -20.81 -8.97 -8.24
C THR A 61 -21.29 -9.21 -9.66
N ALA A 62 -22.29 -8.48 -10.15
CA ALA A 62 -22.73 -8.57 -11.54
C ALA A 62 -21.63 -8.16 -12.53
N ILE A 63 -20.91 -7.07 -12.25
CA ILE A 63 -19.76 -6.63 -13.06
C ILE A 63 -18.66 -7.70 -13.05
N ALA A 64 -18.31 -8.22 -11.86
CA ALA A 64 -17.28 -9.23 -11.72
C ALA A 64 -17.64 -10.56 -12.40
N ALA A 65 -18.92 -10.96 -12.37
CA ALA A 65 -19.42 -12.14 -13.07
C ALA A 65 -19.42 -11.94 -14.59
N GLY A 66 -19.69 -10.72 -15.07
CA GLY A 66 -19.56 -10.39 -16.49
C GLY A 66 -18.12 -10.44 -17.00
N ASP A 67 -17.15 -9.99 -16.20
CA ASP A 67 -15.71 -10.04 -16.53
C ASP A 67 -15.15 -11.48 -16.48
N ARG A 68 -15.66 -12.32 -15.57
CA ARG A 68 -15.22 -13.71 -15.39
C ARG A 68 -16.41 -14.67 -15.25
N PRO A 69 -17.02 -15.09 -16.37
CA PRO A 69 -18.26 -15.89 -16.37
C PRO A 69 -18.09 -17.30 -15.79
N ASP A 70 -16.91 -17.90 -15.93
CA ASP A 70 -16.63 -19.26 -15.46
C ASP A 70 -16.20 -19.30 -13.97
N SER A 71 -16.25 -18.17 -13.26
CA SER A 71 -15.76 -18.04 -11.89
C SER A 71 -16.88 -17.80 -10.89
N GLN A 72 -16.73 -18.34 -9.68
CA GLN A 72 -17.61 -18.03 -8.55
C GLN A 72 -17.01 -16.89 -7.72
N MET A 73 -17.80 -15.82 -7.54
CA MET A 73 -17.41 -14.64 -6.77
C MET A 73 -18.15 -14.62 -5.43
N VAL A 74 -17.43 -14.43 -4.32
CA VAL A 74 -18.02 -14.26 -2.99
C VAL A 74 -17.46 -12.98 -2.36
N VAL A 75 -18.35 -12.07 -1.97
CA VAL A 75 -17.95 -10.83 -1.29
C VAL A 75 -17.62 -11.13 0.17
N ARG A 76 -16.35 -10.90 0.55
CA ARG A 76 -15.84 -11.17 1.91
C ARG A 76 -15.96 -9.99 2.86
N ARG A 77 -15.83 -8.77 2.36
CA ARG A 77 -15.85 -7.54 3.15
C ARG A 77 -16.34 -6.37 2.32
N VAL A 78 -17.01 -5.44 2.98
CA VAL A 78 -17.37 -4.13 2.42
C VAL A 78 -16.78 -3.07 3.32
N SER A 79 -16.23 -2.03 2.71
CA SER A 79 -15.61 -0.93 3.43
C SER A 79 -15.81 0.36 2.63
N VAL A 80 -16.04 1.46 3.33
CA VAL A 80 -16.19 2.79 2.71
C VAL A 80 -14.88 3.54 2.85
N VAL A 81 -14.56 4.37 1.86
CA VAL A 81 -13.37 5.21 1.90
C VAL A 81 -13.49 6.17 3.09
N ASN A 82 -12.45 6.23 3.93
CA ASN A 82 -12.38 7.19 5.01
C ASN A 82 -12.26 8.62 4.43
N PRO A 83 -13.23 9.53 4.67
CA PRO A 83 -13.21 10.86 4.09
C PRO A 83 -11.99 11.68 4.56
N GLU A 84 -11.54 11.50 5.80
CA GLU A 84 -10.35 12.19 6.34
C GLU A 84 -9.08 11.75 5.60
N HIS A 85 -8.88 10.43 5.48
CA HIS A 85 -7.74 9.88 4.74
C HIS A 85 -7.74 10.36 3.29
N ARG A 86 -8.90 10.35 2.63
CA ARG A 86 -9.04 10.80 1.23
C ARG A 86 -8.66 12.28 1.11
N LEU A 87 -9.19 13.13 1.97
CA LEU A 87 -8.95 14.57 1.94
C LEU A 87 -7.45 14.86 2.11
N VAL A 88 -6.82 14.31 3.14
CA VAL A 88 -5.40 14.54 3.41
C VAL A 88 -4.53 13.99 2.27
N SER A 89 -4.87 12.80 1.74
CA SER A 89 -4.16 12.21 0.61
C SER A 89 -4.25 13.09 -0.65
N CYS A 90 -5.43 13.64 -0.94
CA CYS A 90 -5.61 14.56 -2.06
C CYS A 90 -4.78 15.83 -1.89
N ILE A 91 -4.83 16.46 -0.72
CA ILE A 91 -4.03 17.68 -0.43
C ILE A 91 -2.54 17.40 -0.58
N ALA A 92 -2.04 16.33 0.04
CA ALA A 92 -0.63 15.95 -0.03
C ALA A 92 -0.19 15.68 -1.47
N SER A 93 -1.02 14.98 -2.25
CA SER A 93 -0.73 14.69 -3.65
C SER A 93 -0.72 15.95 -4.51
N SER A 94 -1.63 16.90 -4.28
CA SER A 94 -1.67 18.19 -4.99
C SER A 94 -0.45 19.05 -4.68
N ILE A 95 -0.01 19.10 -3.42
CA ILE A 95 1.21 19.81 -3.03
C ILE A 95 2.43 19.16 -3.69
N ALA A 96 2.52 17.83 -3.64
CA ALA A 96 3.64 17.10 -4.23
C ALA A 96 3.70 17.26 -5.76
N ALA A 97 2.55 17.24 -6.44
CA ALA A 97 2.45 17.50 -7.87
C ALA A 97 2.89 18.92 -8.24
N GLY A 98 2.59 19.92 -7.40
CA GLY A 98 3.04 21.29 -7.61
C GLY A 98 4.54 21.51 -7.33
N ALA A 99 5.15 20.69 -6.47
CA ALA A 99 6.57 20.80 -6.16
C ALA A 99 7.48 20.16 -7.22
N LEU A 100 7.01 19.11 -7.89
CA LEU A 100 7.79 18.31 -8.83
C LEU A 100 6.94 17.88 -10.03
N GLU A 101 6.96 18.69 -11.09
CA GLU A 101 6.07 18.63 -12.26
C GLU A 101 6.13 17.31 -13.06
N ASN A 102 7.30 16.66 -13.11
CA ASN A 102 7.50 15.41 -13.86
C ASN A 102 7.58 14.17 -12.95
N SER A 103 7.00 14.22 -11.75
CA SER A 103 7.06 13.14 -10.77
C SER A 103 5.69 12.56 -10.44
N GLN A 104 5.67 11.26 -10.10
CA GLN A 104 4.49 10.58 -9.58
C GLN A 104 4.70 10.27 -8.10
N PHE A 105 3.70 10.64 -7.29
CA PHE A 105 3.73 10.42 -5.84
C PHE A 105 2.64 9.45 -5.43
N VAL A 106 2.97 8.61 -4.45
CA VAL A 106 2.02 7.69 -3.81
C VAL A 106 2.05 7.94 -2.31
N VAL A 107 0.89 8.31 -1.76
CA VAL A 107 0.72 8.45 -0.31
C VAL A 107 0.71 7.06 0.32
N LYS A 108 1.72 6.76 1.15
CA LYS A 108 1.85 5.46 1.83
C LYS A 108 1.05 5.36 3.13
N GLY A 109 0.71 6.47 3.75
CA GLY A 109 -0.07 6.49 4.99
C GLY A 109 -0.36 7.90 5.45
N VAL A 110 -1.46 8.02 6.18
CA VAL A 110 -1.91 9.24 6.83
C VAL A 110 -1.93 8.99 8.34
N TYR A 111 -1.45 9.96 9.11
CA TYR A 111 -1.41 9.89 10.56
C TYR A 111 -2.00 11.17 11.14
N LYS A 112 -2.73 11.04 12.24
CA LYS A 112 -3.24 12.16 13.02
C LYS A 112 -2.51 12.21 14.36
N LYS A 113 -2.30 13.42 14.88
CA LYS A 113 -1.76 13.60 16.22
C LYS A 113 -2.86 13.26 17.24
N LYS A 114 -2.49 12.60 18.34
CA LYS A 114 -3.38 12.38 19.49
C LYS A 114 -3.75 13.68 20.18
#